data_AF-A0A5S4FT45-F1
#
_entry.id   AF-A0A5S4FT45-F1
#
_cell.length_a   1.000
_cell.length_b   1.000
_cell.length_c   1.000
_cell.angle_alpha   90.00
_cell.angle_beta   90.00
_cell.angle_gamma   90.00
#
_symmetry.space_group_name_H-M   'P 1'
#
loop_
_entity.id
_entity.type
_entity.pdbx_description
1 polymer ?
#
loop_
_entity_poly.entity_id
_entity_poly.type
_entity_poly.pdbx_seq_one_letter_code
_entity_poly.pdbx_strand_id
1 'polypeptide(L)'
;MPSRPTVTALVLALAAAPLAVPGPAHAATSISCHASGDVSFKPGVQAFTQRHEVAYFGERRSCVDHSDLGIKSAALFVGLDDVDLSCLAHDVGHGSGMAIIRWNTGYAELVSEADVTVEETTGNTATVTGIVRRGPFEGRRLTGRFQTGLLGEKGECAHIAKAAKEKEAHDTKDEGRDAWDHHSAADKMYGLDEYGVRGAGFKGDFTVG
;
A
#
# COMPACT_ATOMS: atom_id res chain seq x y z
N MET A 1 26.14 87.81 -31.35
CA MET A 1 25.74 87.01 -30.16
C MET A 1 24.28 86.58 -30.35
N PRO A 2 24.00 85.33 -30.75
CA PRO A 2 22.62 84.83 -30.84
C PRO A 2 22.26 83.98 -29.61
N SER A 3 21.20 84.39 -28.93
CA SER A 3 20.54 83.71 -27.81
C SER A 3 19.78 82.47 -28.29
N ARG A 4 20.05 81.31 -27.68
CA ARG A 4 19.36 80.04 -27.98
C ARG A 4 18.06 79.93 -27.17
N PRO A 5 16.95 79.48 -27.78
CA PRO A 5 15.71 79.24 -27.05
C PRO A 5 15.76 77.90 -26.29
N THR A 6 15.31 77.93 -25.04
CA THR A 6 15.14 76.76 -24.18
C THR A 6 13.82 76.08 -24.51
N VAL A 7 13.88 74.85 -25.00
CA VAL A 7 12.70 74.02 -25.28
C VAL A 7 12.39 73.20 -24.04
N THR A 8 11.26 73.49 -23.39
CA THR A 8 10.74 72.74 -22.24
C THR A 8 10.04 71.48 -22.74
N ALA A 9 10.65 70.31 -22.54
CA ALA A 9 10.05 69.03 -22.87
C ALA A 9 9.09 68.57 -21.76
N LEU A 10 7.81 68.42 -22.12
CA LEU A 10 6.75 67.87 -21.28
C LEU A 10 6.87 66.34 -21.25
N VAL A 11 7.28 65.76 -20.12
CA VAL A 11 7.37 64.31 -19.93
C VAL A 11 6.00 63.78 -19.48
N LEU A 12 5.27 63.10 -20.38
CA LEU A 12 4.10 62.30 -20.00
C LEU A 12 4.58 60.99 -19.37
N ALA A 13 4.40 60.85 -18.06
CA ALA A 13 4.58 59.59 -17.35
C ALA A 13 3.37 58.68 -17.60
N LEU A 14 3.51 57.69 -18.49
CA LEU A 14 2.58 56.57 -18.59
C LEU A 14 2.77 55.67 -17.36
N ALA A 15 1.75 55.62 -16.49
CA ALA A 15 1.66 54.62 -15.44
C ALA A 15 1.42 53.24 -16.08
N ALA A 16 2.48 52.46 -16.27
CA ALA A 16 2.37 51.06 -16.63
C ALA A 16 1.81 50.29 -15.42
N ALA A 17 0.55 49.86 -15.51
CA ALA A 17 0.01 48.90 -14.56
C ALA A 17 0.89 47.64 -14.58
N PRO A 18 1.38 47.15 -13.43
CA PRO A 18 2.13 45.90 -13.40
C PRO A 18 1.20 44.81 -13.92
N LEU A 19 1.52 44.28 -15.10
CA LEU A 19 0.93 43.03 -15.56
C LEU A 19 1.29 41.99 -14.50
N ALA A 20 0.30 41.54 -13.74
CA ALA A 20 0.45 40.38 -12.88
C ALA A 20 0.83 39.22 -13.80
N VAL A 21 2.13 38.93 -13.89
CA VAL A 21 2.62 37.75 -14.57
C VAL A 21 1.96 36.58 -13.84
N PRO A 22 1.12 35.78 -14.50
CA PRO A 22 0.60 34.57 -13.88
C PRO A 22 1.82 33.81 -13.39
N GLY A 23 1.95 33.70 -12.05
CA GLY A 23 2.98 32.86 -11.47
C GLY A 23 2.85 31.46 -12.08
N PRO A 24 3.93 30.68 -12.16
CA PRO A 24 3.83 29.31 -12.62
C PRO A 24 2.71 28.65 -11.83
N ALA A 25 1.60 28.35 -12.50
CA ALA A 25 0.57 27.51 -11.93
C ALA A 25 1.31 26.21 -11.63
N HIS A 26 1.59 25.96 -10.35
CA HIS A 26 2.23 24.72 -9.94
C HIS A 26 1.31 23.61 -10.43
N ALA A 27 1.67 23.00 -11.56
CA ALA A 27 0.98 21.87 -12.12
C ALA A 27 0.80 20.87 -10.97
N ALA A 28 -0.42 20.42 -10.78
CA ALA A 28 -0.75 19.54 -9.68
C ALA A 28 0.08 18.26 -9.81
N THR A 29 1.15 18.12 -9.05
CA THR A 29 2.13 17.04 -9.24
C THR A 29 1.67 15.71 -8.66
N SER A 30 0.36 15.47 -8.62
CA SER A 30 -0.21 14.28 -8.03
C SER A 30 -0.72 13.31 -9.08
N ILE A 31 -0.72 12.04 -8.72
CA ILE A 31 -1.30 10.96 -9.50
C ILE A 31 -2.04 10.02 -8.57
N SER A 32 -3.22 9.58 -8.96
CA SER A 32 -4.02 8.60 -8.23
C SER A 32 -4.30 7.41 -9.13
N CYS A 33 -4.05 6.20 -8.64
CA CYS A 33 -4.20 4.97 -9.40
C CYS A 33 -5.00 3.94 -8.61
N HIS A 34 -5.81 3.18 -9.33
CA HIS A 34 -6.33 1.93 -8.79
C HIS A 34 -5.18 0.90 -8.69
N ALA A 35 -5.28 -0.03 -7.76
CA ALA A 35 -4.36 -1.15 -7.64
C ALA A 35 -5.15 -2.44 -7.40
N SER A 36 -4.68 -3.54 -7.98
CA SER A 36 -5.16 -4.88 -7.69
C SER A 36 -4.09 -5.89 -8.06
N GLY A 37 -4.15 -7.09 -7.49
CA GLY A 37 -3.25 -8.19 -7.84
C GLY A 37 -3.22 -9.24 -6.76
N ASP A 38 -2.10 -9.95 -6.67
CA ASP A 38 -1.89 -11.03 -5.72
C ASP A 38 -1.05 -10.57 -4.53
N VAL A 39 -1.27 -11.18 -3.37
CA VAL A 39 -0.41 -11.05 -2.20
C VAL A 39 0.07 -12.43 -1.74
N SER A 40 1.32 -12.47 -1.30
CA SER A 40 1.96 -13.65 -0.73
C SER A 40 2.53 -13.33 0.65
N PHE A 41 2.52 -14.35 1.51
CA PHE A 41 2.95 -14.27 2.90
C PHE A 41 3.98 -15.35 3.15
N LYS A 42 5.09 -15.00 3.79
CA LYS A 42 6.11 -15.94 4.22
C LYS A 42 6.53 -15.66 5.67
N PRO A 43 6.38 -16.62 6.60
CA PRO A 43 5.66 -17.90 6.44
C PRO A 43 4.17 -17.70 6.08
N GLY A 44 3.40 -18.76 5.89
CA GLY A 44 1.94 -18.62 5.75
C GLY A 44 1.30 -17.90 6.94
N VAL A 45 0.11 -17.33 6.78
CA VAL A 45 -0.63 -16.72 7.91
C VAL A 45 -1.03 -17.81 8.90
N GLN A 46 -0.73 -17.61 10.18
CA GLN A 46 -0.97 -18.59 11.26
C GLN A 46 -2.03 -18.08 12.24
N ALA A 47 -2.48 -18.98 13.12
CA ALA A 47 -3.47 -18.65 14.16
C ALA A 47 -2.95 -17.65 15.19
N PHE A 48 -1.64 -17.67 15.45
CA PHE A 48 -0.97 -16.82 16.44
C PHE A 48 -0.20 -15.72 15.72
N THR A 49 -0.02 -14.59 16.42
CA THR A 49 0.78 -13.47 15.90
C THR A 49 2.23 -13.90 15.75
N GLN A 50 2.76 -13.70 14.55
CA GLN A 50 4.17 -13.83 14.24
C GLN A 50 4.52 -12.80 13.15
N ARG A 51 5.81 -12.67 12.88
CA ARG A 51 6.32 -11.78 11.83
C ARG A 51 6.29 -12.45 10.47
N HIS A 52 5.90 -11.68 9.47
CA HIS A 52 5.77 -12.11 8.09
C HIS A 52 6.52 -11.19 7.14
N GLU A 53 7.15 -11.79 6.15
CA GLU A 53 7.48 -11.16 4.88
C GLU A 53 6.21 -11.17 4.01
N VAL A 54 5.82 -10.00 3.50
CA VAL A 54 4.62 -9.83 2.68
C VAL A 54 5.01 -9.21 1.35
N ALA A 55 4.69 -9.91 0.26
CA ALA A 55 4.93 -9.41 -1.09
C ALA A 55 3.61 -9.25 -1.87
N TYR A 56 3.36 -8.04 -2.34
CA TYR A 56 2.25 -7.66 -3.20
C TYR A 56 2.73 -7.54 -4.65
N PHE A 57 2.00 -8.18 -5.55
CA PHE A 57 2.27 -8.19 -6.99
C PHE A 57 1.08 -7.57 -7.74
N GLY A 58 1.16 -6.27 -7.98
CA GLY A 58 0.10 -5.53 -8.65
C GLY A 58 0.08 -5.71 -10.15
N GLU A 59 -1.12 -5.85 -10.67
CA GLU A 59 -1.44 -5.76 -12.09
C GLU A 59 -1.47 -4.30 -12.55
N ARG A 60 -1.41 -4.10 -13.88
CA ARG A 60 -1.53 -2.77 -14.46
C ARG A 60 -2.97 -2.28 -14.41
N ARG A 61 -3.21 -1.14 -13.78
CA ARG A 61 -4.53 -0.53 -13.59
C ARG A 61 -4.53 0.95 -13.96
N SER A 62 -5.70 1.50 -14.27
CA SER A 62 -5.83 2.88 -14.74
C SER A 62 -5.47 3.90 -13.65
N CYS A 63 -4.96 5.05 -14.10
CA CYS A 63 -4.64 6.19 -13.26
C CYS A 63 -5.39 7.45 -13.72
N VAL A 64 -5.65 8.33 -12.76
CA VAL A 64 -6.00 9.72 -12.99
C VAL A 64 -4.73 10.54 -12.75
N ASP A 65 -4.15 11.03 -13.84
CA ASP A 65 -2.90 11.79 -13.82
C ASP A 65 -3.17 13.29 -13.79
N HIS A 66 -2.59 13.98 -12.81
CA HIS A 66 -2.59 15.44 -12.74
C HIS A 66 -1.18 16.03 -12.98
N SER A 67 -0.15 15.18 -13.11
CA SER A 67 1.27 15.56 -13.11
C SER A 67 1.84 16.03 -14.45
N ASP A 68 1.02 16.14 -15.49
CA ASP A 68 1.41 16.41 -16.89
C ASP A 68 2.38 15.40 -17.52
N LEU A 69 2.66 14.27 -16.84
CA LEU A 69 3.54 13.21 -17.36
C LEU A 69 2.85 12.28 -18.37
N GLY A 70 1.53 12.38 -18.50
CA GLY A 70 0.74 11.58 -19.43
C GLY A 70 0.61 10.12 -18.99
N ILE A 71 0.66 9.85 -17.68
CA ILE A 71 0.56 8.51 -17.14
C ILE A 71 -0.88 8.01 -17.27
N LYS A 72 -1.05 6.84 -17.88
CA LYS A 72 -2.37 6.23 -18.15
C LYS A 72 -2.68 5.08 -17.19
N SER A 73 -1.65 4.38 -16.76
CA SER A 73 -1.79 3.22 -15.88
C SER A 73 -0.52 2.95 -15.09
N ALA A 74 -0.65 2.20 -13.99
CA ALA A 74 0.45 1.81 -13.14
C ALA A 74 0.30 0.37 -12.65
N ALA A 75 1.42 -0.29 -12.38
CA ALA A 75 1.50 -1.53 -11.61
C ALA A 75 2.34 -1.30 -10.36
N LEU A 76 1.85 -1.76 -9.21
CA LEU A 76 2.44 -1.55 -7.90
C LEU A 76 2.97 -2.88 -7.35
N PHE A 77 4.25 -2.94 -7.02
CA PHE A 77 4.87 -4.07 -6.34
C PHE A 77 5.36 -3.61 -4.98
N VAL A 78 5.07 -4.36 -3.93
CA VAL A 78 5.47 -3.98 -2.57
C VAL A 78 6.05 -5.20 -1.87
N GLY A 79 7.23 -5.05 -1.29
CA GLY A 79 7.80 -6.00 -0.34
C GLY A 79 7.84 -5.36 1.04
N LEU A 80 7.27 -6.03 2.04
CA LEU A 80 7.27 -5.61 3.43
C LEU A 80 7.91 -6.68 4.29
N ASP A 81 8.68 -6.25 5.28
CA ASP A 81 9.29 -7.08 6.29
C ASP A 81 8.68 -6.77 7.67
N ASP A 82 8.85 -7.73 8.58
CA ASP A 82 8.43 -7.64 9.99
C ASP A 82 6.94 -7.27 10.18
N VAL A 83 6.06 -7.69 9.27
CA VAL A 83 4.62 -7.45 9.41
C VAL A 83 4.04 -8.46 10.40
N ASP A 84 3.54 -8.00 11.55
CA ASP A 84 2.88 -8.90 12.50
C ASP A 84 1.48 -9.29 12.00
N LEU A 85 1.25 -10.55 11.61
CA LEU A 85 -0.07 -11.01 11.17
C LEU A 85 -0.60 -12.13 12.07
N SER A 86 -1.91 -12.18 12.27
CA SER A 86 -2.61 -13.27 12.96
C SER A 86 -4.03 -13.43 12.41
N CYS A 87 -4.51 -14.67 12.33
CA CYS A 87 -5.91 -14.95 11.99
C CYS A 87 -6.91 -14.51 13.08
N LEU A 88 -6.47 -14.47 14.34
CA LEU A 88 -7.34 -14.21 15.50
C LEU A 88 -7.25 -12.76 15.99
N ALA A 89 -6.19 -12.04 15.64
CA ALA A 89 -6.05 -10.65 16.02
C ALA A 89 -6.90 -9.76 15.09
N HIS A 90 -7.71 -8.89 15.70
CA HIS A 90 -8.43 -7.85 14.97
C HIS A 90 -7.49 -6.72 14.52
N ASP A 91 -6.37 -6.56 15.22
CA ASP A 91 -5.29 -5.65 14.86
C ASP A 91 -4.20 -6.43 14.15
N VAL A 92 -3.91 -5.99 12.93
CA VAL A 92 -2.78 -6.46 12.15
C VAL A 92 -1.61 -5.48 12.37
N GLY A 93 -0.39 -5.93 12.11
CA GLY A 93 0.84 -5.26 12.51
C GLY A 93 1.27 -4.11 11.62
N HIS A 94 2.15 -3.30 12.17
CA HIS A 94 2.97 -2.35 11.42
C HIS A 94 4.10 -3.12 10.73
N GLY A 95 4.55 -2.64 9.59
CA GLY A 95 5.69 -3.19 8.88
C GLY A 95 6.28 -2.17 7.93
N SER A 96 7.48 -2.41 7.44
CA SER A 96 8.16 -1.48 6.53
C SER A 96 8.85 -2.23 5.40
N GLY A 97 9.13 -1.53 4.31
CA GLY A 97 9.84 -2.11 3.19
C GLY A 97 9.88 -1.19 1.99
N MET A 98 9.84 -1.79 0.80
CA MET A 98 10.04 -1.09 -0.46
C MET A 98 8.85 -1.29 -1.40
N ALA A 99 8.44 -0.22 -2.06
CA ALA A 99 7.49 -0.25 -3.16
C ALA A 99 8.19 0.11 -4.48
N ILE A 100 7.87 -0.63 -5.54
CA ILE A 100 8.24 -0.33 -6.92
C ILE A 100 6.95 -0.03 -7.68
N ILE A 101 6.90 1.12 -8.35
CA ILE A 101 5.78 1.50 -9.20
C ILE A 101 6.25 1.58 -10.65
N ARG A 102 5.60 0.82 -11.52
CA ARG A 102 5.82 0.86 -12.97
C ARG A 102 4.72 1.66 -13.63
N TRP A 103 5.05 2.86 -14.06
CA TRP A 103 4.15 3.80 -14.73
C TRP A 103 4.17 3.57 -16.23
N ASN A 104 3.00 3.61 -16.86
CA ASN A 104 2.87 3.52 -18.31
C ASN A 104 2.25 4.81 -18.85
N THR A 105 2.99 5.52 -19.71
CA THR A 105 2.54 6.77 -20.36
C THR A 105 1.85 6.53 -21.71
N GLY A 106 1.78 5.28 -22.14
CA GLY A 106 1.39 4.86 -23.49
C GLY A 106 2.54 4.85 -24.50
N TYR A 107 3.64 5.57 -24.22
CA TYR A 107 4.81 5.65 -25.10
C TYR A 107 6.07 5.05 -24.46
N ALA A 108 6.19 5.17 -23.14
CA ALA A 108 7.31 4.67 -22.37
C ALA A 108 6.83 4.08 -21.05
N GLU A 109 7.69 3.25 -20.45
CA GLU A 109 7.54 2.80 -19.08
C GLU A 109 8.52 3.57 -18.19
N LEU A 110 8.02 4.13 -17.10
CA LEU A 110 8.81 4.81 -16.08
C LEU A 110 8.76 3.99 -14.81
N VAL A 111 9.78 4.09 -13.96
CA VAL A 111 9.85 3.36 -12.70
C VAL A 111 10.07 4.34 -11.55
N SER A 112 9.33 4.14 -10.46
CA SER A 112 9.57 4.77 -9.17
C SER A 112 9.88 3.73 -8.10
N GLU A 113 10.78 4.07 -7.19
CA GLU A 113 11.09 3.29 -5.99
C GLU A 113 10.72 4.15 -4.77
N ALA A 114 10.04 3.57 -3.78
CA ALA A 114 9.64 4.25 -2.56
C ALA A 114 9.92 3.40 -1.33
N ASP A 115 10.36 4.04 -0.25
CA ASP A 115 10.38 3.41 1.08
C ASP A 115 8.99 3.55 1.67
N VAL A 116 8.40 2.45 2.13
CA VAL A 116 7.02 2.41 2.60
C VAL A 116 6.90 1.80 3.99
N THR A 117 5.83 2.17 4.68
CA THR A 117 5.45 1.69 6.01
C THR A 117 3.94 1.47 6.04
N VAL A 118 3.52 0.40 6.72
CA VAL A 118 2.12 0.15 7.04
C VAL A 118 1.81 0.91 8.33
N GLU A 119 0.96 1.94 8.23
CA GLU A 119 0.60 2.79 9.37
C GLU A 119 -0.57 2.22 10.16
N GLU A 120 -1.54 1.61 9.48
CA GLU A 120 -2.75 1.12 10.12
C GLU A 120 -3.26 -0.09 9.34
N THR A 121 -3.72 -1.09 10.07
CA THR A 121 -4.47 -2.21 9.53
C THR A 121 -5.71 -2.44 10.35
N THR A 122 -6.86 -2.15 9.76
CA THR A 122 -8.17 -2.33 10.38
C THR A 122 -8.91 -3.41 9.62
N GLY A 123 -8.99 -4.60 10.22
CA GLY A 123 -9.53 -5.80 9.59
C GLY A 123 -8.78 -6.18 8.31
N ASN A 124 -9.48 -6.17 7.17
CA ASN A 124 -8.90 -6.51 5.86
C ASN A 124 -8.26 -5.33 5.14
N THR A 125 -8.21 -4.14 5.76
CA THR A 125 -7.70 -2.93 5.09
C THR A 125 -6.36 -2.51 5.68
N ALA A 126 -5.34 -2.36 4.83
CA ALA A 126 -4.04 -1.80 5.16
C ALA A 126 -3.90 -0.39 4.59
N THR A 127 -3.44 0.56 5.40
CA THR A 127 -3.00 1.88 4.98
C THR A 127 -1.48 1.89 4.91
N VAL A 128 -0.95 2.19 3.74
CA VAL A 128 0.49 2.27 3.47
C VAL A 128 0.86 3.71 3.18
N THR A 129 1.94 4.20 3.78
CA THR A 129 2.52 5.49 3.45
C THR A 129 4.00 5.35 3.14
N GLY A 130 4.58 6.33 2.47
CA GLY A 130 5.99 6.29 2.13
C GLY A 130 6.48 7.55 1.42
N ILE A 131 7.75 7.57 1.07
CA ILE A 131 8.37 8.63 0.27
C ILE A 131 9.04 8.00 -0.95
N VAL A 132 8.76 8.55 -2.13
CA VAL A 132 9.42 8.13 -3.37
C VAL A 132 10.87 8.57 -3.33
N ARG A 133 11.78 7.59 -3.40
CA ARG A 133 13.24 7.78 -3.34
C ARG A 133 13.86 7.99 -4.71
N ARG A 134 13.27 7.42 -5.75
CA ARG A 134 13.76 7.53 -7.14
C ARG A 134 12.60 7.55 -8.13
N GLY A 135 12.83 8.18 -9.28
CA GLY A 135 11.91 8.19 -10.41
C GLY A 135 11.18 9.53 -10.59
N PRO A 136 10.13 9.58 -11.44
CA PRO A 136 9.48 10.83 -11.85
C PRO A 136 8.81 11.61 -10.70
N PHE A 137 8.57 10.97 -9.57
CA PHE A 137 7.94 11.57 -8.39
C PHE A 137 8.87 11.64 -7.18
N GLU A 138 10.20 11.67 -7.37
CA GLU A 138 11.17 11.73 -6.28
C GLU A 138 10.85 12.82 -5.24
N GLY A 139 10.94 12.46 -3.96
CA GLY A 139 10.61 13.33 -2.83
C GLY A 139 9.12 13.47 -2.51
N ARG A 140 8.23 12.93 -3.36
CA ARG A 140 6.78 12.97 -3.13
C ARG A 140 6.33 11.91 -2.14
N ARG A 141 5.22 12.20 -1.46
CA ARG A 141 4.59 11.26 -0.53
C ARG A 141 3.77 10.25 -1.32
N LEU A 142 3.94 8.98 -0.97
CA LEU A 142 3.07 7.89 -1.38
C LEU A 142 2.10 7.61 -0.25
N THR A 143 0.82 7.48 -0.58
CA THR A 143 -0.23 7.00 0.34
C THR A 143 -1.10 6.02 -0.40
N GLY A 144 -1.39 4.87 0.18
CA GLY A 144 -2.26 3.86 -0.40
C GLY A 144 -3.15 3.20 0.64
N ARG A 145 -4.33 2.74 0.20
CA ARG A 145 -5.27 1.99 1.03
C ARG A 145 -5.67 0.73 0.28
N PHE A 146 -5.36 -0.42 0.84
CA PHE A 146 -5.52 -1.72 0.19
C PHE A 146 -6.38 -2.64 1.03
N GLN A 147 -7.40 -3.24 0.41
CA GLN A 147 -8.18 -4.31 0.98
C GLN A 147 -7.57 -5.65 0.54
N THR A 148 -7.15 -6.46 1.51
CA THR A 148 -6.66 -7.83 1.31
C THR A 148 -7.77 -8.83 1.62
N GLY A 149 -7.84 -9.92 0.88
CA GLY A 149 -8.84 -10.97 1.10
C GLY A 149 -8.57 -11.89 2.30
N LEU A 150 -7.66 -11.53 3.20
CA LEU A 150 -7.12 -12.44 4.23
C LEU A 150 -8.18 -12.97 5.19
N LEU A 151 -9.08 -12.11 5.68
CA LEU A 151 -10.14 -12.48 6.63
C LEU A 151 -11.49 -12.74 5.94
N GLY A 152 -11.51 -12.96 4.63
CA GLY A 152 -12.75 -13.30 3.92
C GLY A 152 -13.32 -14.68 4.33
N GLU A 153 -14.61 -14.93 4.07
CA GLU A 153 -15.32 -16.20 4.36
C GLU A 153 -14.67 -17.46 3.74
N LYS A 154 -13.70 -17.28 2.84
CA LYS A 154 -12.93 -18.34 2.17
C LYS A 154 -11.46 -18.39 2.56
N GLY A 155 -11.00 -17.49 3.43
CA GLY A 155 -9.62 -17.50 3.93
C GLY A 155 -9.41 -18.68 4.87
N GLU A 156 -8.30 -19.41 4.71
CA GLU A 156 -7.99 -20.64 5.43
C GLU A 156 -7.95 -20.49 6.97
N CYS A 157 -7.90 -19.26 7.49
CA CYS A 157 -8.18 -18.95 8.88
C CYS A 157 -9.53 -19.53 9.36
N ALA A 158 -10.53 -19.61 8.48
CA ALA A 158 -11.82 -20.23 8.77
C ALA A 158 -11.71 -21.74 9.04
N HIS A 159 -10.78 -22.44 8.39
CA HIS A 159 -10.55 -23.88 8.63
C HIS A 159 -9.92 -24.12 10.00
N ILE A 160 -8.96 -23.28 10.41
CA ILE A 160 -8.35 -23.37 11.75
C ILE A 160 -9.38 -23.00 12.82
N ALA A 161 -10.16 -21.94 12.62
CA ALA A 161 -11.21 -21.54 13.55
C ALA A 161 -12.30 -22.61 13.70
N LYS A 162 -12.67 -23.30 12.61
CA LYS A 162 -13.63 -24.40 12.64
C LYS A 162 -13.07 -25.61 13.40
N ALA A 163 -11.82 -26.00 13.14
CA ALA A 163 -11.16 -27.10 13.84
C ALA A 163 -11.00 -26.82 15.34
N ALA A 164 -10.67 -25.57 15.73
CA ALA A 164 -10.59 -25.17 17.13
C ALA A 164 -11.95 -25.29 17.84
N LYS A 165 -13.05 -24.83 17.21
CA LYS A 165 -14.41 -24.96 17.76
C LYS A 165 -14.88 -26.41 17.87
N GLU A 166 -14.54 -27.27 16.91
CA GLU A 166 -14.90 -28.70 16.97
C GLU A 166 -14.16 -29.42 18.11
N LYS A 167 -12.93 -29.00 18.45
CA LYS A 167 -12.19 -29.56 19.58
C LYS A 167 -12.80 -29.18 20.94
N GLU A 168 -13.19 -27.92 21.14
CA GLU A 168 -13.88 -27.49 22.38
C GLU A 168 -15.22 -28.21 22.59
N ALA A 169 -15.97 -28.46 21.50
CA ALA A 169 -17.24 -29.17 21.57
C ALA A 169 -17.09 -30.67 21.88
N HIS A 170 -15.93 -31.26 21.60
CA HIS A 170 -15.65 -32.66 21.92
C HIS A 170 -15.22 -32.83 23.38
N ASP A 171 -14.38 -31.93 23.92
CA ASP A 171 -13.91 -32.03 25.31
C ASP A 171 -15.04 -31.85 26.34
N THR A 172 -16.12 -31.13 26.01
CA THR A 172 -17.27 -30.96 26.92
C THR A 172 -18.16 -32.19 27.07
N LYS A 173 -17.93 -33.27 26.29
CA LYS A 173 -18.74 -34.51 26.37
C LYS A 173 -18.09 -35.65 27.16
N ASP A 174 -16.80 -35.56 27.46
CA ASP A 174 -16.04 -36.65 28.07
C ASP A 174 -15.74 -36.43 29.57
N GLU A 175 -16.32 -35.39 30.20
CA GLU A 175 -16.27 -35.15 31.66
C GLU A 175 -17.06 -36.19 32.50
N GLY A 176 -17.21 -37.42 31.99
CA GLY A 176 -17.90 -38.52 32.67
C GLY A 176 -17.34 -39.91 32.37
N ARG A 177 -16.14 -40.06 31.78
CA ARG A 177 -15.58 -41.41 31.55
C ARG A 177 -14.05 -41.46 31.68
N ASP A 178 -13.65 -41.87 32.88
CA ASP A 178 -12.53 -42.76 33.18
C ASP A 178 -11.12 -42.35 32.71
N ALA A 179 -10.37 -41.88 33.71
CA ALA A 179 -8.93 -41.72 33.71
C ALA A 179 -8.19 -43.05 33.48
N TRP A 180 -7.69 -43.33 32.28
CA TRP A 180 -6.54 -44.23 32.04
C TRP A 180 -5.84 -43.87 30.71
N ASP A 181 -4.51 -43.98 30.69
CA ASP A 181 -3.58 -43.90 29.53
C ASP A 181 -3.14 -42.52 29.00
N HIS A 182 -2.34 -41.82 29.81
CA HIS A 182 -1.42 -40.78 29.36
C HIS A 182 -0.19 -41.38 28.68
N HIS A 183 -0.06 -41.30 27.33
CA HIS A 183 1.29 -41.10 26.72
C HIS A 183 1.41 -40.70 25.23
N SER A 184 0.38 -40.55 24.38
CA SER A 184 0.68 -40.60 22.93
C SER A 184 0.01 -39.57 21.99
N ALA A 185 -0.47 -38.42 22.45
CA ALA A 185 -1.23 -37.51 21.57
C ALA A 185 -0.61 -36.11 21.29
N ALA A 186 0.53 -35.74 21.89
CA ALA A 186 1.08 -34.38 21.71
C ALA A 186 1.96 -34.21 20.45
N ASP A 187 2.48 -35.29 19.86
CA ASP A 187 3.52 -35.20 18.82
C ASP A 187 3.01 -35.18 17.37
N LYS A 188 1.70 -35.13 17.14
CA LYS A 188 1.11 -35.11 15.78
C LYS A 188 0.50 -33.77 15.35
N MET A 189 0.69 -32.70 16.11
CA MET A 189 -0.04 -31.44 15.90
C MET A 189 0.70 -30.36 15.09
N TYR A 190 1.91 -30.60 14.60
CA TYR A 190 2.71 -29.58 13.90
C TYR A 190 3.33 -30.07 12.57
N GLY A 191 2.55 -30.73 11.71
CA GLY A 191 2.91 -30.94 10.30
C GLY A 191 2.23 -29.91 9.40
N LEU A 192 2.67 -28.64 9.43
CA LEU A 192 2.13 -27.53 8.62
C LEU A 192 3.23 -26.85 7.80
N ASP A 193 4.17 -27.63 7.29
CA ASP A 193 5.45 -27.11 6.80
C ASP A 193 5.41 -26.71 5.32
N GLU A 194 4.30 -26.94 4.58
CA GLU A 194 4.23 -26.67 3.13
C GLU A 194 2.96 -25.96 2.63
N TYR A 195 2.08 -25.48 3.51
CA TYR A 195 0.91 -24.68 3.09
C TYR A 195 1.23 -23.19 3.02
N GLY A 196 2.17 -22.83 2.15
CA GLY A 196 2.38 -21.44 1.77
C GLY A 196 1.16 -20.94 1.00
N VAL A 197 0.32 -20.13 1.65
CA VAL A 197 -0.89 -19.53 1.07
C VAL A 197 -0.51 -18.74 -0.17
N ARG A 198 -0.76 -19.32 -1.36
CA ARG A 198 -0.70 -18.64 -2.65
C ARG A 198 -2.10 -18.15 -2.99
N GLY A 199 -2.26 -16.84 -3.15
CA GLY A 199 -3.39 -16.29 -3.92
C GLY A 199 -4.50 -15.60 -3.13
N ALA A 200 -4.18 -14.95 -2.01
CA ALA A 200 -5.08 -13.89 -1.57
C ALA A 200 -4.93 -12.71 -2.55
N GLY A 201 -6.04 -12.24 -3.11
CA GLY A 201 -6.04 -11.03 -3.93
C GLY A 201 -6.03 -9.78 -3.05
N PHE A 202 -5.52 -8.68 -3.60
CA PHE A 202 -5.72 -7.36 -3.04
C PHE A 202 -6.36 -6.42 -4.06
N LYS A 203 -7.03 -5.39 -3.57
CA LYS A 203 -7.55 -4.26 -4.35
C LYS A 203 -7.46 -2.98 -3.54
N GLY A 204 -7.31 -1.85 -4.18
CA GLY A 204 -7.25 -0.57 -3.49
C GLY A 204 -6.90 0.58 -4.41
N ASP A 205 -6.48 1.66 -3.78
CA ASP A 205 -6.08 2.89 -4.45
C ASP A 205 -4.78 3.39 -3.82
N PHE A 206 -3.95 4.05 -4.63
CA PHE A 206 -2.80 4.78 -4.13
C PHE A 206 -2.64 6.12 -4.84
N THR A 207 -2.08 7.08 -4.12
CA THR A 207 -1.77 8.43 -4.58
C THR A 207 -0.30 8.71 -4.33
N VAL A 208 0.35 9.38 -5.28
CA VAL A 208 1.67 9.99 -5.11
C VAL A 208 1.50 11.49 -5.32
N GLY A 209 1.92 12.33 -4.38
CA GLY A 209 1.71 13.78 -4.44
C GLY A 209 2.41 14.58 -3.35
#